data_AF-A0A2R6CR60-F1
#
_entry.id   AF-A0A2R6CR60-F1
#
_cell.length_a   1.000
_cell.length_b   1.000
_cell.length_c   1.000
_cell.angle_alpha   90.00
_cell.angle_beta   90.00
_cell.angle_gamma   90.00
#
_symmetry.space_group_name_H-M   'P 1'
#
loop_
_entity.id
_entity.type
_entity.pdbx_description
1 polymer ?
#
loop_
_entity_poly.entity_id
_entity_poly.type
_entity_poly.pdbx_seq_one_letter_code
_entity_poly.pdbx_strand_id
1 'polypeptide(L)'
;MDDEPDTGEFGIVALDGYVDKWDVSFPIACTDLAARYGDERVAVDPAGHEIALSEALEACDCRSFDSKQDMLNALHPVFEARRERLSGSILGRLRTLVPF
;
A
#
# COMPACT_ATOMS: atom_id res chain seq x y z
N MET A 1 2.67 -16.26 26.33
CA MET A 1 3.06 -14.90 25.93
C MET A 1 2.07 -14.55 24.86
N ASP A 2 1.19 -13.60 25.15
CA ASP A 2 0.19 -13.12 24.20
C ASP A 2 0.93 -12.55 22.98
N ASP A 3 0.83 -13.27 21.85
CA ASP A 3 1.15 -12.76 20.51
C ASP A 3 0.06 -11.71 20.19
N GLU A 4 0.10 -10.59 20.92
CA GLU A 4 -0.59 -9.39 20.51
C GLU A 4 0.08 -8.98 19.20
N PRO A 5 -0.64 -8.94 18.05
CA PRO A 5 -0.01 -8.58 16.81
C PRO A 5 0.53 -7.16 16.99
N ASP A 6 1.85 -7.02 16.88
CA ASP A 6 2.51 -5.72 16.75
C ASP A 6 1.72 -4.99 15.66
N THR A 7 0.94 -3.99 16.07
CA THR A 7 0.00 -3.31 15.17
C THR A 7 0.83 -2.36 14.35
N GLY A 8 1.65 -2.93 13.46
CA GLY A 8 2.52 -2.22 12.56
C GLY A 8 1.70 -1.30 11.65
N GLU A 9 2.32 -0.21 11.23
CA GLU A 9 1.74 0.70 10.25
C GLU A 9 1.50 -0.04 8.92
N PHE A 10 0.38 0.26 8.25
CA PHE A 10 0.03 -0.31 6.94
C PHE A 10 -0.63 0.74 6.04
N GLY A 11 -0.78 0.39 4.76
CA GLY A 11 -1.33 1.26 3.73
C GLY A 11 -0.55 2.56 3.60
N ILE A 12 -1.27 3.67 3.52
CA ILE A 12 -0.66 4.99 3.37
C ILE A 12 0.10 5.45 4.62
N VAL A 13 -0.18 4.91 5.80
CA VAL A 13 0.57 5.27 7.03
C VAL A 13 1.98 4.67 6.96
N ALA A 14 2.08 3.40 6.53
CA ALA A 14 3.39 2.79 6.27
C ALA A 14 4.14 3.54 5.16
N LEU A 15 3.44 3.91 4.08
CA LEU A 15 4.05 4.70 3.00
C LEU A 15 4.52 6.08 3.49
N ASP A 16 3.75 6.76 4.32
CA ASP A 16 4.08 8.07 4.90
C ASP A 16 5.42 8.01 5.66
N GLY A 17 5.59 6.97 6.48
CA GLY A 17 6.82 6.72 7.23
C GLY A 17 8.03 6.31 6.37
N TYR A 18 7.81 5.68 5.21
CA TYR A 18 8.88 5.45 4.23
C TYR A 18 9.30 6.75 3.55
N VAL A 19 8.32 7.54 3.10
CA VAL A 19 8.57 8.78 2.36
C VAL A 19 9.28 9.81 3.22
N ASP A 20 9.04 9.86 4.54
CA ASP A 20 9.81 10.72 5.46
C ASP A 20 11.29 10.38 5.55
N LYS A 21 11.67 9.14 5.20
CA LYS A 21 13.07 8.69 5.18
C LYS A 21 13.71 8.86 3.81
N TRP A 22 12.90 9.05 2.77
CA TRP A 22 13.36 9.23 1.41
C TRP A 22 13.67 10.71 1.14
N ASP A 23 14.69 10.95 0.34
CA ASP A 23 14.99 12.28 -0.17
C ASP A 23 14.13 12.57 -1.41
N VAL A 24 12.82 12.77 -1.19
CA VAL A 24 11.85 13.10 -2.25
C VAL A 24 11.63 14.61 -2.28
N SER A 25 11.96 15.22 -3.41
CA SER A 25 11.58 16.60 -3.70
C SER A 25 10.33 16.62 -4.58
N PHE A 26 9.34 17.42 -4.20
CA PHE A 26 8.12 17.63 -4.97
C PHE A 26 8.20 18.96 -5.77
N PRO A 27 7.58 19.03 -6.97
CA PRO A 27 6.82 17.98 -7.63
C PRO A 27 7.71 16.84 -8.15
N ILE A 28 7.16 15.61 -8.21
CA ILE A 28 7.87 14.42 -8.71
C ILE A 28 6.98 13.62 -9.67
N ALA A 29 7.56 13.09 -10.75
CA ALA A 29 6.87 12.18 -11.66
C ALA A 29 6.77 10.76 -11.08
N CYS A 30 5.69 10.05 -11.37
CA CYS A 30 5.51 8.66 -10.94
C CYS A 30 6.65 7.77 -11.46
N THR A 31 7.13 8.02 -12.68
CA THR A 31 8.25 7.29 -13.28
C THR A 31 9.56 7.52 -12.54
N ASP A 32 9.83 8.75 -12.07
CA ASP A 32 11.06 9.07 -11.33
C ASP A 32 10.99 8.48 -9.92
N LEU A 33 9.82 8.52 -9.29
CA LEU A 33 9.58 7.90 -8.00
C LEU A 33 9.73 6.38 -8.08
N ALA A 34 9.15 5.74 -9.09
CA ALA A 34 9.28 4.30 -9.34
C ALA A 34 10.73 3.91 -9.67
N ALA A 35 11.46 4.72 -10.43
CA ALA A 35 12.86 4.43 -10.75
C ALA A 35 13.79 4.47 -9.52
N ARG A 36 13.44 5.25 -8.49
CA ARG A 36 14.25 5.39 -7.27
C ARG A 36 13.82 4.46 -6.14
N TYR A 37 12.51 4.29 -5.96
CA TYR A 37 11.93 3.63 -4.78
C TYR A 37 10.91 2.55 -5.15
N GLY A 38 10.80 2.17 -6.43
CA GLY A 38 9.79 1.24 -6.92
C GLY A 38 9.87 -0.17 -6.34
N ASP A 39 11.04 -0.59 -5.86
CA ASP A 39 11.28 -1.90 -5.23
C ASP A 39 10.87 -1.94 -3.75
N GLU A 40 10.61 -0.78 -3.14
CA GLU A 40 10.22 -0.68 -1.73
C GLU A 40 8.85 -1.33 -1.52
N ARG A 41 8.78 -2.19 -0.49
CA ARG A 41 7.58 -2.96 -0.19
C ARG A 41 6.80 -2.32 0.94
N VAL A 42 5.55 -2.00 0.65
CA VAL A 42 4.65 -1.34 1.60
C VAL A 42 3.61 -2.33 2.08
N ALA A 43 3.51 -2.48 3.40
CA ALA A 43 2.47 -3.29 4.04
C ALA A 43 1.09 -2.78 3.66
N VAL A 44 0.20 -3.67 3.22
CA VAL A 44 -1.18 -3.37 2.80
C VAL A 44 -2.17 -3.65 3.92
N ASP A 45 -1.91 -4.66 4.75
CA ASP A 45 -2.78 -5.05 5.85
C ASP A 45 -1.99 -5.70 7.01
N PRO A 46 -2.62 -5.91 8.18
CA PRO A 46 -1.99 -6.56 9.32
C PRO A 46 -1.65 -8.05 9.13
N ALA A 47 -2.08 -8.68 8.05
CA ALA A 47 -1.77 -10.08 7.76
C ALA A 47 -0.39 -10.24 7.11
N GLY A 48 0.35 -9.14 6.92
CA GLY A 48 1.69 -9.13 6.34
C GLY A 48 1.69 -9.14 4.80
N HIS A 49 0.56 -8.86 4.16
CA HIS A 49 0.56 -8.67 2.71
C HIS A 49 1.22 -7.34 2.35
N GLU A 50 2.02 -7.34 1.29
CA GLU A 50 2.75 -6.17 0.82
C GLU A 50 2.55 -5.98 -0.69
N ILE A 51 2.73 -4.74 -1.14
CA ILE A 51 2.78 -4.36 -2.55
C ILE A 51 4.07 -3.56 -2.82
N ALA A 52 4.69 -3.76 -3.97
CA ALA A 52 5.81 -2.92 -4.39
C ALA A 52 5.30 -1.51 -4.72
N LEU A 53 6.07 -0.48 -4.41
CA LEU A 53 5.68 0.90 -4.70
C LEU A 53 5.44 1.10 -6.22
N SER A 54 6.26 0.48 -7.06
CA SER A 54 6.09 0.48 -8.51
C SER A 54 4.70 0.00 -8.94
N GLU A 55 4.25 -1.14 -8.42
CA GLU A 55 2.91 -1.68 -8.69
C GLU A 55 1.80 -0.73 -8.21
N ALA A 56 1.99 -0.08 -7.05
CA ALA A 56 1.01 0.88 -6.55
C ALA A 56 0.93 2.14 -7.42
N LEU A 57 2.07 2.61 -7.93
CA LEU A 57 2.17 3.75 -8.85
C LEU A 57 1.58 3.43 -10.22
N GLU A 58 1.77 2.21 -10.74
CA GLU A 58 1.16 1.76 -12.00
C GLU A 58 -0.37 1.65 -11.90
N ALA A 59 -0.90 1.31 -10.72
CA ALA A 59 -2.33 1.25 -10.47
C ALA A 59 -2.97 2.61 -10.18
N CYS A 60 -2.16 3.67 -10.05
CA CYS A 60 -2.62 5.04 -9.83
C CYS A 60 -2.83 5.76 -11.17
N ASP A 61 -3.94 6.49 -11.32
CA ASP A 61 -4.24 7.28 -12.52
C ASP A 61 -3.44 8.60 -12.61
N CYS A 62 -2.52 8.86 -11.66
CA CYS A 62 -1.69 10.05 -11.61
C CYS A 62 -0.36 9.84 -12.34
N ARG A 63 0.16 10.90 -12.99
CA ARG A 63 1.49 10.89 -13.64
C ARG A 63 2.58 11.61 -12.84
N SER A 64 2.18 12.46 -11.91
CA SER A 64 3.05 13.21 -11.02
C SER A 64 2.29 13.59 -9.76
N PHE A 65 3.05 13.95 -8.72
CA PHE A 65 2.51 14.44 -7.46
C PHE A 65 3.09 15.81 -7.15
N ASP A 66 2.23 16.74 -6.73
CA ASP A 66 2.64 18.11 -6.38
C ASP A 66 3.14 18.22 -4.93
N SER A 67 2.79 17.26 -4.08
CA SER A 67 3.21 17.19 -2.68
C SER A 67 3.14 15.77 -2.13
N LYS A 68 3.75 15.53 -0.95
CA LYS A 68 3.61 14.27 -0.21
C LYS A 68 2.15 13.92 0.04
N GLN A 69 1.34 14.89 0.48
CA GLN A 69 -0.07 14.68 0.77
C GLN A 69 -0.86 14.28 -0.48
N ASP A 70 -0.57 14.93 -1.61
CA ASP A 70 -1.19 14.60 -2.91
C ASP A 70 -0.89 13.16 -3.33
N MET A 71 0.36 12.73 -3.20
CA MET A 71 0.78 11.35 -3.43
C MET A 71 0.06 10.34 -2.53
N LEU A 72 0.01 10.59 -1.21
CA LEU A 72 -0.65 9.67 -0.27
C LEU A 72 -2.15 9.59 -0.56
N ASN A 73 -2.79 10.71 -0.85
CA ASN A 73 -4.20 10.74 -1.22
C ASN A 73 -4.47 9.97 -2.52
N ALA A 74 -3.60 10.11 -3.52
CA ALA A 74 -3.73 9.42 -4.80
C ALA A 74 -3.51 7.89 -4.69
N LEU A 75 -2.63 7.46 -3.78
CA LEU A 75 -2.34 6.04 -3.55
C LEU A 75 -3.29 5.38 -2.54
N HIS A 76 -3.97 6.14 -1.69
CA HIS A 76 -4.90 5.59 -0.70
C HIS A 76 -5.97 4.64 -1.32
N PRO A 77 -6.67 5.02 -2.40
CA PRO A 77 -7.61 4.11 -3.06
C PRO A 77 -6.96 2.84 -3.62
N VAL A 78 -5.69 2.90 -4.03
CA VAL A 78 -4.95 1.74 -4.55
C VAL A 78 -4.69 0.72 -3.43
N PHE A 79 -4.22 1.20 -2.28
CA PHE A 79 -4.02 0.35 -1.09
C PHE A 79 -5.34 -0.27 -0.62
N GLU A 80 -6.42 0.51 -0.59
CA GLU A 80 -7.76 0.03 -0.21
C GLU A 80 -8.27 -1.05 -1.17
N ALA A 81 -8.18 -0.82 -2.48
CA ALA A 81 -8.58 -1.81 -3.48
C ALA A 81 -7.75 -3.10 -3.37
N ARG A 82 -6.46 -3.00 -3.04
CA ARG A 82 -5.62 -4.17 -2.80
C ARG A 82 -6.05 -4.93 -1.54
N ARG A 83 -6.33 -4.21 -0.45
CA ARG A 83 -6.81 -4.77 0.82
C ARG A 83 -8.15 -5.50 0.68
N GLU A 84 -9.10 -4.92 -0.05
CA GLU A 84 -10.39 -5.56 -0.32
C GLU A 84 -10.26 -6.87 -1.10
N ARG A 85 -9.36 -6.92 -2.10
CA ARG A 85 -9.10 -8.15 -2.88
C ARG A 85 -8.48 -9.26 -2.03
N LEU A 86 -7.56 -8.90 -1.13
CA LEU A 86 -6.90 -9.84 -0.22
C LEU A 86 -7.88 -10.38 0.83
N SER A 87 -8.67 -9.50 1.45
CA SER A 87 -9.68 -9.90 2.45
C SER A 87 -10.87 -10.67 1.85
N GLY A 88 -11.34 -10.28 0.65
CA GLY A 88 -12.37 -11.01 -0.09
C GLY A 88 -11.94 -12.43 -0.47
N SER A 89 -10.65 -12.64 -0.74
CA SER A 89 -10.09 -13.99 -0.98
C SER A 89 -10.13 -14.89 0.26
N ILE A 90 -10.06 -14.31 1.46
CA ILE A 90 -10.13 -15.04 2.75
C ILE A 90 -11.60 -15.37 3.09
N LEU A 91 -12.52 -14.41 2.92
CA LEU A 91 -13.96 -14.62 3.13
C LEU A 91 -14.54 -15.66 2.16
N GLY A 92 -14.07 -15.70 0.91
CA GLY A 92 -14.47 -16.70 -0.08
C GLY A 92 -14.06 -18.13 0.29
N ARG A 93 -12.95 -18.32 1.03
CA ARG A 93 -12.45 -19.64 1.45
C ARG A 93 -13.17 -20.18 2.70
N LEU A 94 -13.62 -19.30 3.60
CA LEU A 94 -14.33 -19.69 4.83
C LEU A 94 -15.78 -20.12 4.60
N ARG A 95 -16.40 -19.78 3.46
CA ARG A 95 -17.78 -20.19 3.15
C ARG A 95 -17.91 -21.65 2.69
N THR A 96 -16.80 -22.34 2.44
CA THR A 96 -16.79 -23.76 2.02
C THR A 96 -17.00 -24.77 3.16
N LEU A 97 -17.16 -24.32 4.42
CA LEU A 97 -17.29 -25.19 5.60
C LEU A 97 -18.66 -25.15 6.29
N VAL A 98 -19.68 -24.52 5.70
CA VAL A 98 -21.06 -24.58 6.23
C VAL A 98 -21.89 -25.51 5.36
N PRO A 99 -22.27 -26.73 5.83
CA PRO A 99 -23.25 -27.56 5.15
C PRO A 99 -24.64 -26.91 5.27
N PHE A 100 -25.42 -26.98 4.20
CA PHE A 100 -26.85 -26.66 4.17
C PHE A 100 -27.68 -27.74 4.86
#